data_AF-F5LDF4-F1
#
_entry.id   AF-F5LDF4-F1
#
_cell.length_a   1.000
_cell.length_b   1.000
_cell.length_c   1.000
_cell.angle_alpha   90.00
_cell.angle_beta   90.00
_cell.angle_gamma   90.00
#
_symmetry.space_group_name_H-M   'P 1'
#
loop_
_entity.id
_entity.type
_entity.pdbx_description
1 polymer ?
#
loop_
_entity_poly.entity_id
_entity_poly.type
_entity_poly.pdbx_seq_one_letter_code
_entity_poly.pdbx_strand_id
1 'polypeptide(L)' 'MDKRKVIAAYHRGFITMQECAQILGIDSVQILGMMNDPKMAGPSGPWQKQSAGG' A
#
# COMPACT_ATOMS: atom_id res chain seq x y z
N MET A 1 10.94 -3.02 -8.20
CA MET A 1 9.69 -2.23 -8.17
C MET A 1 9.48 -1.74 -6.75
N ASP A 2 9.06 -0.49 -6.51
CA ASP A 2 8.76 -0.03 -5.14
C ASP A 2 7.57 -0.77 -4.56
N LYS A 3 7.69 -1.24 -3.32
CA LYS A 3 6.59 -1.89 -2.59
C LYS A 3 5.30 -1.07 -2.60
N ARG A 4 5.40 0.25 -2.42
CA ARG A 4 4.22 1.15 -2.46
C ARG A 4 3.51 1.13 -3.82
N LYS A 5 4.27 1.04 -4.92
CA LYS A 5 3.69 0.97 -6.28
C LYS A 5 2.99 -0.36 -6.52
N VAL A 6 3.55 -1.46 -6.00
CA VAL A 6 2.96 -2.80 -6.08
C VAL A 6 1.65 -2.85 -5.30
N ILE A 7 1.63 -2.39 -4.04
CA ILE A 7 0.40 -2.34 -3.23
C ILE A 7 -0.67 -1.45 -3.87
N ALA A 8 -0.28 -0.29 -4.42
CA ALA A 8 -1.20 0.57 -5.14
C ALA A 8 -1.78 -0.08 -6.41
N ALA A 9 -0.97 -0.85 -7.15
CA ALA A 9 -1.42 -1.58 -8.33
C ALA A 9 -2.41 -2.69 -7.95
N TYR A 10 -2.17 -3.43 -6.86
CA TYR A 10 -3.10 -4.41 -6.31
C TYR A 10 -4.43 -3.78 -5.90
N HIS A 11 -4.40 -2.69 -5.13
CA HIS A 11 -5.60 -1.98 -4.71
C HIS A 11 -6.43 -1.44 -5.89
N ARG A 12 -5.77 -1.11 -6.99
CA ARG A 12 -6.41 -0.67 -8.23
C ARG A 12 -6.85 -1.84 -9.12
N GLY A 13 -6.57 -3.08 -8.75
CA GLY A 13 -6.93 -4.28 -9.50
C GLY A 13 -6.08 -4.55 -10.73
N PHE A 14 -4.90 -3.92 -10.87
CA PHE A 14 -4.00 -4.14 -12.01
C PHE A 14 -3.23 -5.47 -11.90
N ILE A 15 -2.97 -5.92 -10.68
CA ILE A 15 -2.23 -7.14 -10.40
C ILE A 15 -2.89 -7.90 -9.25
N THR A 16 -2.65 -9.19 -9.20
CA THR A 16 -3.16 -10.08 -8.16
C THR A 16 -2.23 -10.14 -6.93
N MET A 17 -2.72 -10.74 -5.84
CA MET A 17 -1.92 -11.00 -4.64
C MET A 17 -0.70 -11.89 -4.95
N GLN A 18 -0.85 -12.86 -5.85
CA GLN A 18 0.24 -13.75 -6.26
C GLN A 18 1.32 -13.00 -7.04
N GLU A 19 0.92 -12.10 -7.94
CA GLU A 19 1.86 -11.22 -8.64
C GLU A 19 2.58 -10.28 -7.65
N CYS A 20 1.88 -9.79 -6.63
CA CYS A 20 2.54 -9.03 -5.56
C CYS A 20 3.62 -9.86 -4.85
N ALA A 21 3.35 -11.12 -4.55
CA ALA A 21 4.30 -12.04 -3.92
C ALA A 21 5.53 -12.26 -4.80
N GLN A 22 5.33 -12.46 -6.10
CA GLN A 22 6.42 -12.62 -7.06
C GLN A 22 7.26 -11.36 -7.23
N ILE A 23 6.63 -10.18 -7.33
CA ILE A 23 7.33 -8.91 -7.53
C ILE A 23 8.11 -8.50 -6.27
N LEU A 24 7.55 -8.74 -5.08
CA LEU A 24 8.15 -8.35 -3.81
C LEU A 24 9.07 -9.44 -3.22
N GLY A 25 9.00 -10.67 -3.73
CA GLY A 25 9.79 -11.80 -3.25
C GLY A 25 9.42 -12.22 -1.83
N ILE A 26 8.16 -12.05 -1.43
CA ILE A 26 7.66 -12.35 -0.08
C ILE A 26 6.31 -13.08 -0.15
N ASP A 27 5.96 -13.76 0.94
CA ASP A 27 4.70 -14.51 1.02
C ASP A 27 3.46 -13.60 1.07
N SER A 28 2.34 -14.11 0.55
CA SER A 28 1.02 -13.49 0.59
C SER A 28 0.58 -13.03 1.99
N VAL A 29 0.92 -13.79 3.05
CA VAL A 29 0.61 -13.44 4.44
C VAL A 29 1.37 -12.19 4.87
N GLN A 30 2.64 -12.06 4.48
CA GLN A 30 3.43 -10.87 4.75
C GLN A 30 2.88 -9.67 4.00
N ILE A 31 2.42 -9.86 2.77
CA ILE A 31 1.79 -8.81 1.97
C ILE A 31 0.49 -8.34 2.63
N LEU A 32 -0.34 -9.26 3.12
CA LEU A 32 -1.57 -8.92 3.82
C LEU A 32 -1.31 -8.07 5.08
N GLY A 33 -0.28 -8.42 5.86
CA GLY A 33 0.17 -7.60 6.99
C GLY A 33 0.62 -6.20 6.57
N MET A 34 1.26 -6.08 5.41
CA MET A 34 1.69 -4.78 4.87
C MET A 34 0.53 -3.95 4.32
N MET A 35 -0.53 -4.58 3.81
CA MET A 35 -1.75 -3.90 3.34
C MET A 35 -2.56 -3.33 4.50
N ASN A 36 -2.55 -4.03 5.64
CA ASN A 36 -3.22 -3.55 6.85
C ASN A 36 -2.44 -2.40 7.54
N ASP A 37 -1.22 -2.12 7.09
CA ASP A 37 -0.42 -1.02 7.62
C ASP A 37 -0.88 0.30 6.96
N PRO A 38 -1.50 1.23 7.73
CA PRO A 38 -2.07 2.47 7.18
C PRO A 38 -1.03 3.41 6.57
N LYS A 39 0.26 3.15 6.79
CA LYS A 39 1.37 3.90 6.17
C LYS A 39 1.71 3.40 4.76
N MET A 40 1.20 2.23 4.36
CA MET A 40 1.54 1.54 3.12
C MET A 40 0.37 1.48 2.13
N ALA A 41 -0.87 1.53 2.62
CA ALA A 41 -2.01 1.92 1.79
C ALA A 41 -1.70 3.29 1.18
N GLY A 42 -1.68 3.40 -0.15
CA GLY A 42 -1.45 4.66 -0.86
C GLY A 42 -2.42 5.76 -0.39
N PRO A 43 -2.22 7.02 -0.80
CA PRO A 43 -2.85 8.18 -0.16
C PRO A 43 -4.38 8.19 -0.32
N SER A 44 -5.07 7.45 0.53
CA SER A 44 -6.38 7.82 1.04
C SER A 44 -6.12 8.86 2.12
N GLY A 45 -5.80 10.08 1.70
CA GLY A 45 -6.00 11.24 2.53
C GLY A 45 -7.21 11.99 2.03
N PRO A 46 -8.26 12.20 2.83
CA PRO A 46 -8.73 13.56 2.98
C PRO A 46 -7.72 14.26 3.89
N TRP A 47 -6.99 15.22 3.32
CA TRP A 47 -6.91 16.54 3.94
C TRP A 47 -6.97 16.55 5.48
N GLN A 48 -5.83 16.39 6.17
CA GLN A 48 -5.72 17.06 7.47
C GLN A 48 -5.47 18.54 7.16
N LYS A 49 -6.60 19.23 7.05
CA LYS A 49 -6.76 20.67 6.98
C LYS A 49 -5.91 21.37 8.05
N GLN A 50 -5.41 22.53 7.64
CA GLN A 50 -4.57 23.50 8.34
C GLN A 50 -5.12 23.98 9.70
N SER A 51 -4.23 24.65 10.48
CA SER A 51 -4.37 25.50 11.70
C SER A 51 -4.01 24.84 13.04
N ALA A 52 -3.35 25.49 14.01
CA ALA A 52 -2.68 26.79 14.13
C ALA A 52 -1.94 26.81 15.50
N GLY A 53 -0.90 27.64 15.66
CA GLY A 53 -0.51 28.16 16.99
C GLY A 53 0.97 28.01 17.35
N GLY A 54 1.67 29.15 17.40
CA GLY A 54 3.03 29.33 17.88
C GLY A 54 3.69 30.55 17.24
#